data_AF-A0A5Q0EI69-F1
#
_entry.id   AF-A0A5Q0EI69-F1
#
_cell.length_a   1.000
_cell.length_b   1.000
_cell.length_c   1.000
_cell.angle_alpha   90.00
_cell.angle_beta   90.00
_cell.angle_gamma   90.00
#
_symmetry.space_group_name_H-M   'P 1'
#
loop_
_entity.id
_entity.type
_entity.pdbx_description
1 polymer ?
#
loop_
_entity_poly.entity_id
_entity_poly.type
_entity_poly.pdbx_seq_one_letter_code
_entity_poly.pdbx_strand_id
1 'polypeptide(L)'
;MFPENFLIAERIALDLEAGSKKRVLEVLAELLHTDRQDTTAVFDQLLERERLGSTGMGQGIALPHARLEGLSQARGCFVRLAQGVDFAAVDAEPVDLVFGLLVPGAATQEHLQLLAGLAGRFRDAHLCAQLRQGQSPQQVLQLLATSGPQATA
;
A
#
# COMPACT_ATOMS: atom_id res chain seq x y z
N MET A 1 -12.87 -9.38 -2.34
CA MET A 1 -11.94 -10.18 -1.51
C MET A 1 -10.58 -10.14 -2.19
N PHE A 2 -9.48 -10.05 -1.42
CA PHE A 2 -8.15 -10.05 -2.04
C PHE A 2 -7.82 -11.42 -2.64
N PRO A 3 -6.97 -11.47 -3.69
CA PRO A 3 -6.41 -12.74 -4.17
C PRO A 3 -5.67 -13.50 -3.06
N GLU A 4 -5.54 -14.82 -3.20
CA GLU A 4 -4.74 -15.63 -2.26
C GLU A 4 -3.30 -15.10 -2.17
N ASN A 5 -2.75 -15.08 -0.96
CA ASN A 5 -1.40 -14.58 -0.67
C ASN A 5 -1.10 -13.14 -1.14
N PHE A 6 -2.12 -12.37 -1.52
CA PHE A 6 -1.97 -10.97 -1.92
C PHE A 6 -1.35 -10.14 -0.79
N LEU A 7 -1.90 -10.26 0.42
CA LEU A 7 -1.42 -9.61 1.64
C LEU A 7 -1.32 -10.66 2.75
N ILE A 8 -0.21 -10.62 3.49
CA ILE A 8 0.09 -11.52 4.61
C ILE A 8 0.62 -10.70 5.79
N ALA A 9 0.57 -11.25 7.00
CA ALA A 9 0.94 -10.54 8.21
C ALA A 9 2.41 -10.08 8.20
N GLU A 10 3.29 -10.85 7.56
CA GLU A 10 4.73 -10.59 7.43
C GLU A 10 5.02 -9.39 6.53
N ARG A 11 4.06 -8.96 5.71
CA ARG A 11 4.15 -7.76 4.87
C ARG A 11 3.38 -6.58 5.46
N ILE A 12 3.16 -6.61 6.78
CA ILE A 12 2.53 -5.53 7.52
C ILE A 12 3.52 -5.03 8.57
N ALA A 13 3.96 -3.79 8.41
CA ALA A 13 4.81 -3.09 9.38
C ALA A 13 4.00 -2.01 10.10
N LEU A 14 4.11 -1.97 11.42
CA LEU A 14 3.39 -0.99 12.25
C LEU A 14 4.39 -0.09 12.95
N ASP A 15 3.99 1.17 13.13
CA ASP A 15 4.70 2.20 13.87
C ASP A 15 6.16 2.35 13.40
N LEU A 16 6.33 2.26 12.07
CA LEU A 16 7.63 2.41 11.42
C LEU A 16 8.10 3.87 11.48
N GLU A 17 9.33 4.08 11.91
CA GLU A 17 9.99 5.37 11.80
C GLU A 17 10.59 5.53 10.39
N ALA A 18 10.08 6.51 9.64
CA ALA A 18 10.63 6.90 8.34
C ALA A 18 10.71 8.42 8.25
N GLY A 19 11.90 8.96 7.98
CA GLY A 19 12.09 10.42 7.89
C GLY A 19 11.80 11.02 6.51
N SER A 20 11.45 10.21 5.51
CA SER A 20 11.22 10.70 4.14
C SER A 20 10.40 9.73 3.29
N LYS A 21 9.76 10.26 2.25
CA LYS A 21 9.06 9.47 1.21
C LYS A 21 9.96 8.39 0.62
N LYS A 22 11.23 8.73 0.32
CA LYS A 22 12.19 7.78 -0.22
C LYS A 22 12.38 6.57 0.71
N ARG A 23 12.56 6.81 2.01
CA ARG A 23 12.72 5.73 2.98
C ARG A 23 11.48 4.85 3.08
N VAL A 24 10.28 5.43 2.98
CA VAL A 24 9.04 4.66 2.91
C VAL A 24 9.04 3.74 1.69
N LEU A 25 9.40 4.25 0.50
CA LEU A 25 9.47 3.42 -0.71
C LEU A 25 10.51 2.29 -0.61
N GLU A 26 11.66 2.53 0.04
CA GLU A 26 12.66 1.49 0.32
C GLU A 26 12.07 0.37 1.20
N VAL A 27 11.34 0.72 2.27
CA VAL A 27 10.68 -0.27 3.13
C VAL A 27 9.59 -1.03 2.38
N LEU A 28 8.79 -0.37 1.54
CA LEU A 28 7.83 -1.08 0.70
C LEU A 28 8.54 -2.09 -0.20
N ALA A 29 9.69 -1.72 -0.78
CA ALA A 29 10.47 -2.63 -1.60
C ALA A 29 11.00 -3.83 -0.79
N GLU A 30 11.51 -3.60 0.42
CA GLU A 30 11.95 -4.65 1.34
C GLU A 30 10.80 -5.62 1.69
N LEU A 31 9.58 -5.12 1.86
CA LEU A 31 8.40 -5.97 2.15
C LEU A 31 7.86 -6.69 0.90
N LEU A 32 8.00 -6.10 -0.28
CA LEU A 32 7.36 -6.59 -1.52
C LEU A 32 8.25 -7.47 -2.38
N HIS A 33 9.57 -7.47 -2.16
CA HIS A 33 10.53 -8.27 -2.94
C HIS A 33 10.18 -9.76 -2.98
N THR A 34 10.77 -10.45 -3.95
CA THR A 34 10.61 -11.89 -4.15
C THR A 34 11.96 -12.53 -4.42
N ASP A 35 12.05 -13.85 -4.37
CA ASP A 35 13.28 -14.58 -4.73
C ASP A 35 13.76 -14.28 -6.16
N ARG A 36 12.85 -13.84 -7.03
CA ARG A 36 13.14 -13.54 -8.44
C ARG A 36 13.39 -12.04 -8.69
N GLN A 37 12.93 -11.16 -7.82
CA GLN A 37 13.00 -9.70 -7.97
C GLN A 37 13.48 -9.10 -6.67
N ASP A 38 14.70 -8.57 -6.70
CA ASP A 38 15.32 -7.97 -5.53
C ASP A 38 14.68 -6.63 -5.14
N THR A 39 15.03 -6.17 -3.94
CA THR A 39 14.56 -4.91 -3.38
C THR A 39 14.87 -3.71 -4.28
N THR A 40 16.01 -3.71 -4.98
CA THR A 40 16.42 -2.58 -5.84
C THR A 40 15.48 -2.43 -7.02
N ALA A 41 15.19 -3.52 -7.73
CA ALA A 41 14.28 -3.51 -8.86
C ALA A 41 12.86 -3.07 -8.45
N VAL A 42 12.38 -3.50 -7.28
CA VAL A 42 11.08 -3.07 -6.75
C VAL A 42 11.08 -1.58 -6.42
N PHE A 43 12.12 -1.11 -5.72
CA PHE A 43 12.26 0.29 -5.34
C PHE A 43 12.28 1.20 -6.56
N ASP A 44 13.08 0.86 -7.58
CA ASP A 44 13.19 1.66 -8.80
C ASP A 44 11.84 1.79 -9.50
N GLN A 45 11.08 0.70 -9.62
CA GLN A 45 9.74 0.74 -10.24
C GLN A 45 8.74 1.58 -9.44
N LEU A 46 8.76 1.51 -8.11
CA LEU A 46 7.93 2.36 -7.25
C LEU A 46 8.33 3.84 -7.38
N LEU A 47 9.63 4.13 -7.38
CA LEU A 47 10.15 5.49 -7.50
C LEU A 47 9.85 6.10 -8.87
N GLU A 48 10.03 5.34 -9.95
CA GLU A 48 9.68 5.75 -11.31
C GLU A 48 8.20 6.12 -11.41
N ARG A 49 7.30 5.30 -10.85
CA ARG A 49 5.87 5.64 -10.80
C ARG A 49 5.61 6.88 -9.98
N GLU A 50 6.21 7.02 -8.80
CA GLU A 50 6.01 8.16 -7.91
C GLU A 50 6.47 9.48 -8.55
N ARG A 51 7.50 9.46 -9.41
CA ARG A 51 7.98 10.64 -10.17
C ARG A 51 6.97 11.16 -11.19
N LEU A 52 6.06 10.32 -11.68
CA LEU A 52 4.99 10.75 -12.60
C LEU A 52 3.93 11.60 -11.89
N GLY A 53 3.88 11.53 -10.56
CA GLY A 53 2.91 12.23 -9.73
C GLY A 53 2.68 11.46 -8.44
N SER A 54 2.52 12.22 -7.34
CA SER A 54 2.33 11.66 -6.01
C SER A 54 1.22 10.60 -5.98
N THR A 55 1.48 9.52 -5.25
CA THR A 55 0.46 8.51 -4.91
C THR A 55 -0.22 8.77 -3.56
N GLY A 56 0.07 9.92 -2.94
CA GLY A 56 -0.64 10.44 -1.78
C GLY A 56 -2.06 10.88 -2.14
N MET A 57 -3.05 10.24 -1.54
CA MET A 57 -4.47 10.46 -1.81
C MET A 57 -5.12 11.53 -0.91
N GLY A 58 -4.38 11.99 0.10
CA GLY A 58 -4.87 12.84 1.17
C GLY A 58 -5.38 12.05 2.37
N GLN A 59 -5.80 12.77 3.42
CA GLN A 59 -6.28 12.22 4.70
C GLN A 59 -5.27 11.27 5.38
N GLY A 60 -3.99 11.54 5.18
CA GLY A 60 -2.89 10.73 5.71
C GLY A 60 -2.62 9.42 4.97
N ILE A 61 -3.07 9.28 3.72
CA ILE A 61 -3.02 8.01 2.99
C ILE A 61 -2.18 8.12 1.71
N ALA A 62 -1.35 7.11 1.44
CA ALA A 62 -0.73 6.90 0.14
C ALA A 62 -0.90 5.45 -0.37
N LEU A 63 -1.01 5.31 -1.69
CA LEU A 63 -1.03 4.02 -2.38
C LEU A 63 0.12 3.87 -3.39
N PRO A 64 1.40 3.83 -2.97
CA PRO A 64 2.50 3.58 -3.90
C PRO A 64 2.30 2.26 -4.62
N HIS A 65 2.34 2.29 -5.94
CA HIS A 65 2.10 1.10 -6.75
C HIS A 65 3.03 1.06 -7.95
N ALA A 66 3.34 -0.13 -8.44
CA ALA A 66 4.14 -0.28 -9.65
C ALA A 66 3.81 -1.57 -10.39
N ARG A 67 4.19 -1.56 -11.66
CA ARG A 67 4.26 -2.77 -12.49
C ARG A 67 5.62 -3.41 -12.27
N LEU A 68 5.66 -4.73 -12.21
CA LEU A 68 6.92 -5.45 -12.09
C LEU A 68 6.96 -6.61 -13.08
N GLU A 69 7.96 -6.59 -13.96
CA GLU A 69 8.21 -7.67 -14.90
C GLU A 69 8.64 -8.95 -14.18
N GLY A 70 8.16 -10.09 -14.67
CA GLY A 70 8.44 -11.40 -14.06
C GLY A 70 7.62 -11.72 -12.80
N LEU A 71 6.79 -10.78 -12.31
CA LEU A 71 5.86 -11.03 -11.23
C LEU A 71 4.65 -11.84 -11.73
N SER A 72 4.34 -12.96 -11.07
CA SER A 72 3.25 -13.87 -11.48
C SER A 72 1.86 -13.43 -11.00
N GLN A 73 1.78 -12.78 -9.83
CA GLN A 73 0.53 -12.38 -9.18
C GLN A 73 0.71 -11.06 -8.45
N ALA A 74 -0.37 -10.30 -8.30
CA ALA A 74 -0.33 -9.05 -7.54
C ALA A 74 0.07 -9.30 -6.07
N ARG A 75 0.84 -8.36 -5.51
CA ARG A 75 1.34 -8.42 -4.12
C ARG A 75 1.14 -7.09 -3.43
N GLY A 76 0.62 -7.15 -2.21
CA GLY A 76 0.41 -6.00 -1.34
C GLY A 76 1.28 -6.06 -0.09
N CYS A 77 1.58 -4.89 0.45
CA CYS A 77 2.09 -4.68 1.80
C CYS A 77 1.40 -3.47 2.42
N PHE A 78 1.40 -3.38 3.75
CA PHE A 78 0.88 -2.22 4.45
C PHE A 78 1.90 -1.74 5.49
N VAL A 79 2.03 -0.42 5.59
CA VAL A 79 2.89 0.24 6.55
C VAL A 79 2.08 1.31 7.27
N ARG A 80 2.05 1.27 8.59
CA ARG A 80 1.68 2.41 9.43
C ARG A 80 2.95 3.08 9.93
N LEU A 81 3.07 4.38 9.72
CA LEU A 81 4.20 5.18 10.19
C LEU A 81 3.95 5.68 11.61
N ALA A 82 5.00 5.73 12.43
CA ALA A 82 4.92 6.33 13.76
C ALA A 82 4.69 7.84 13.70
N GLN A 83 5.22 8.48 12.66
CA GLN A 83 5.03 9.91 12.36
C GLN A 83 4.73 10.07 10.89
N GLY A 84 3.81 10.99 10.57
CA GLY A 84 3.43 11.26 9.19
C GLY A 84 4.59 11.84 8.38
N VAL A 85 4.69 11.41 7.12
CA VAL A 85 5.74 11.82 6.17
C VAL A 85 5.15 12.68 5.07
N ASP A 86 5.86 13.73 4.68
CA ASP A 86 5.51 14.53 3.51
C ASP A 86 5.55 13.64 2.26
N PHE A 87 4.36 13.33 1.75
CA PHE A 87 4.16 12.56 0.54
C PHE A 87 3.75 13.43 -0.64
N ALA A 88 3.79 14.77 -0.54
CA ALA A 88 3.19 15.68 -1.52
C ALA A 88 1.76 15.23 -1.87
N ALA A 89 0.97 14.89 -0.86
CA ALA A 89 -0.40 14.44 -1.03
C ALA A 89 -1.27 15.58 -1.60
N VAL A 90 -2.41 15.24 -2.20
CA VAL A 90 -3.30 16.20 -2.87
C VAL A 90 -3.81 17.32 -1.95
N ASP A 91 -3.90 17.07 -0.65
CA ASP A 91 -4.32 18.00 0.40
C ASP A 91 -3.14 18.59 1.19
N ALA A 92 -1.90 18.27 0.81
CA ALA A 92 -0.67 18.64 1.50
C ALA A 92 -0.53 18.12 2.95
N GLU A 93 -1.41 17.22 3.40
CA GLU A 93 -1.29 16.59 4.71
C GLU A 93 -0.22 15.48 4.71
N PRO A 94 0.51 15.30 5.82
CA PRO A 94 1.47 14.21 5.95
C PRO A 94 0.78 12.85 5.95
N VAL A 95 1.40 11.86 5.31
CA VAL A 95 0.89 10.49 5.20
C VAL A 95 1.40 9.62 6.33
N ASP A 96 0.50 8.91 7.00
CA ASP A 96 0.81 7.94 8.06
C ASP A 96 0.38 6.50 7.73
N LEU A 97 -0.56 6.33 6.81
CA LEU A 97 -1.00 5.03 6.30
C LEU A 97 -0.55 4.83 4.85
N VAL A 98 0.22 3.77 4.60
CA VAL A 98 0.78 3.48 3.29
C VAL A 98 0.45 2.05 2.89
N PHE A 99 -0.14 1.88 1.70
CA PHE A 99 -0.34 0.54 1.13
C PHE A 99 0.44 0.41 -0.18
N GLY A 100 1.47 -0.43 -0.17
CA GLY A 100 2.28 -0.72 -1.36
C GLY A 100 1.65 -1.82 -2.21
N LEU A 101 1.59 -1.63 -3.53
CA LEU A 101 1.03 -2.60 -4.47
C LEU A 101 1.96 -2.86 -5.66
N LEU A 102 2.33 -4.12 -5.87
CA LEU A 102 2.92 -4.57 -7.13
C LEU A 102 1.89 -5.37 -7.93
N VAL A 103 1.88 -5.13 -9.24
CA VAL A 103 1.11 -5.92 -10.19
C VAL A 103 2.01 -6.43 -11.31
N PRO A 104 1.70 -7.59 -11.93
CA PRO A 104 2.42 -8.07 -13.10
C PRO A 104 2.56 -6.99 -14.20
N GLY A 105 3.68 -7.03 -14.93
CA GLY A 105 4.01 -6.09 -16.00
C GLY A 105 2.86 -5.83 -16.99
N ALA A 106 2.21 -6.91 -17.43
CA ALA A 106 1.05 -6.85 -18.32
C ALA A 106 -0.13 -6.07 -17.70
N ALA A 107 -0.60 -5.04 -18.40
CA ALA A 107 -1.79 -4.28 -18.02
C ALA A 107 -3.05 -5.11 -18.21
N THR A 108 -3.62 -5.59 -17.11
CA THR A 108 -4.94 -6.22 -17.12
C THR A 108 -5.97 -5.30 -16.48
N GLN A 109 -7.22 -5.44 -16.92
CA GLN A 109 -8.36 -4.75 -16.31
C GLN A 109 -8.51 -5.11 -14.82
N GLU A 110 -8.17 -6.34 -14.46
CA GLU A 110 -8.16 -6.83 -13.08
C GLU A 110 -7.24 -6.01 -12.18
N HIS A 111 -6.03 -5.67 -12.63
CA HIS A 111 -5.09 -4.85 -11.84
C HIS A 111 -5.65 -3.45 -11.55
N LEU A 112 -6.30 -2.83 -12.54
CA LEU A 112 -6.94 -1.52 -12.37
C LEU A 112 -8.13 -1.60 -11.40
N GLN A 113 -8.93 -2.67 -11.47
CA GLN A 113 -10.03 -2.90 -10.55
C GLN A 113 -9.53 -3.13 -9.11
N LEU A 114 -8.43 -3.86 -8.93
CA LEU A 114 -7.80 -4.05 -7.63
C LEU A 114 -7.32 -2.73 -7.03
N LEU A 115 -6.59 -1.92 -7.81
CA LEU A 115 -6.13 -0.60 -7.37
C LEU A 115 -7.30 0.34 -7.04
N ALA A 116 -8.32 0.39 -7.88
CA ALA A 116 -9.52 1.18 -7.63
C ALA A 116 -10.29 0.72 -6.38
N GLY A 117 -10.37 -0.59 -6.16
CA GLY A 117 -10.98 -1.18 -4.98
C GLY A 117 -10.22 -0.80 -3.71
N LEU A 118 -8.89 -0.87 -3.71
CA LEU A 118 -8.05 -0.40 -2.60
C LEU A 118 -8.26 1.09 -2.34
N ALA A 119 -8.18 1.92 -3.37
CA ALA A 119 -8.43 3.36 -3.29
C ALA A 119 -9.82 3.68 -2.71
N GLY A 120 -10.85 2.92 -3.09
CA GLY A 120 -12.19 3.06 -2.53
C GLY A 120 -12.27 2.71 -1.04
N ARG A 121 -11.61 1.61 -0.63
CA ARG A 121 -11.59 1.18 0.78
C ARG A 121 -10.88 2.19 1.68
N PHE A 122 -9.77 2.75 1.22
CA PHE A 122 -9.04 3.77 1.97
C PHE A 122 -9.76 5.14 2.03
N ARG A 123 -10.90 5.31 1.33
CA ARG A 123 -11.78 6.47 1.57
C ARG A 123 -12.70 6.29 2.78
N ASP A 124 -12.83 5.07 3.31
CA ASP A 124 -13.60 4.81 4.51
C ASP A 124 -12.82 5.29 5.75
N ALA A 125 -13.27 6.42 6.31
CA ALA A 125 -12.67 7.01 7.49
C ALA A 125 -12.73 6.09 8.73
N HIS A 126 -13.76 5.24 8.84
CA HIS A 126 -13.87 4.29 9.94
C HIS A 126 -12.79 3.22 9.84
N LEU A 127 -12.62 2.63 8.65
CA LEU A 127 -11.53 1.67 8.40
C LEU A 127 -10.17 2.32 8.68
N CYS A 128 -9.92 3.52 8.18
CA CYS A 128 -8.63 4.20 8.40
C CYS A 128 -8.37 4.49 9.88
N ALA A 129 -9.39 4.88 10.65
CA ALA A 129 -9.27 5.04 12.10
C ALA A 129 -8.94 3.71 12.80
N GLN A 130 -9.58 2.60 12.40
CA GLN A 130 -9.26 1.27 12.92
C GLN A 130 -7.83 0.84 12.58
N LEU A 131 -7.36 1.11 11.36
CA LEU A 131 -5.99 0.81 10.94
C LEU A 131 -4.95 1.60 11.76
N ARG A 132 -5.23 2.86 12.10
CA ARG A 132 -4.38 3.67 13.00
C ARG A 132 -4.32 3.13 14.42
N GLN A 133 -5.36 2.43 14.88
CA GLN A 133 -5.45 1.86 16.22
C GLN A 133 -5.07 0.37 16.29
N GLY A 134 -4.84 -0.29 15.15
CA GLY A 134 -4.51 -1.71 15.09
C GLY A 134 -3.26 -2.04 15.91
N GLN A 135 -3.32 -3.08 16.74
CA GLN A 135 -2.27 -3.41 17.70
C GLN A 135 -1.33 -4.52 17.22
N SER A 136 -1.68 -5.19 16.11
CA SER A 136 -0.87 -6.25 15.54
C SER A 136 -1.02 -6.36 14.02
N PRO A 137 0.00 -6.88 13.32
CA PRO A 137 -0.09 -7.21 11.91
C PRO A 137 -1.29 -8.10 11.56
N GLN A 138 -1.63 -9.05 12.42
CA GLN A 138 -2.76 -9.96 12.22
C GLN A 138 -4.11 -9.22 12.31
N GLN A 139 -4.27 -8.32 13.28
CA GLN A 139 -5.47 -7.51 13.39
C GLN A 139 -5.64 -6.60 12.18
N VAL A 140 -4.56 -5.95 11.74
CA VAL A 140 -4.57 -5.10 10.54
C VAL A 140 -4.87 -5.90 9.29
N LEU A 141 -4.29 -7.09 9.15
CA LEU A 141 -4.62 -8.02 8.06
C LEU A 141 -6.10 -8.36 8.04
N GLN A 142 -6.69 -8.66 9.21
CA GLN A 142 -8.12 -8.96 9.32
C GLN A 142 -8.97 -7.77 8.88
N LEU A 143 -8.70 -6.56 9.39
CA LEU A 143 -9.40 -5.32 8.99
C LEU A 143 -9.32 -5.08 7.48
N LEU A 144 -8.14 -5.32 6.88
CA LEU A 144 -7.93 -5.21 5.44
C LEU A 144 -8.50 -6.40 4.66
N ALA A 145 -8.76 -7.56 5.27
CA ALA A 145 -9.34 -8.71 4.59
C ALA A 145 -10.89 -8.65 4.56
N THR A 146 -11.52 -8.08 5.59
CA THR A 146 -12.98 -7.93 5.63
C THR A 146 -13.44 -6.90 4.60
N SER A 147 -14.32 -7.32 3.69
CA SER A 147 -15.11 -6.37 2.89
C SER A 147 -15.79 -5.40 3.84
N GLY A 148 -15.65 -4.08 3.62
CA GLY A 148 -16.37 -3.07 4.41
C GLY A 148 -17.89 -3.35 4.39
N PRO A 149 -18.66 -2.77 5.34
CA PRO A 149 -20.10 -2.98 5.37
C PRO A 149 -20.69 -2.71 3.98
N GLN A 150 -21.48 -3.66 3.47
CA GLN A 150 -22.30 -3.38 2.31
C GLN A 150 -23.15 -2.17 2.67
N ALA A 151 -23.02 -1.08 1.91
CA ALA A 151 -23.95 0.03 2.00
C ALA A 151 -25.35 -0.56 1.76
N THR A 152 -26.12 -0.71 2.84
CA THR A 152 -27.55 -1.00 2.74
C THR A 152 -28.17 0.19 2.01
N ALA A 153 -28.69 -0.08 0.82
CA ALA A 153 -29.55 0.83 0.08
C ALA A 153 -30.79 1.23 0.91
#